data_AF-A0A7K6G838-F1
#
_entry.id   AF-A0A7K6G838-F1
#
_cell.length_a   1.000
_cell.length_b   1.000
_cell.length_c   1.000
_cell.angle_alpha   90.00
_cell.angle_beta   90.00
_cell.angle_gamma   90.00
#
_symmetry.space_group_name_H-M   'P 1'
#
loop_
_entity.id
_entity.type
_entity.pdbx_description
1 polymer ?
#
loop_
_entity_poly.entity_id
_entity_poly.type
_entity_poly.pdbx_seq_one_letter_code
_entity_poly.pdbx_strand_id
1 'polypeptide(L)'
;QGNLGCQAVSEMIAFYMDEVLPSAARSSAPHQHSVGDLGNLLLSLRAMMRRCHRFFTCEERSRSMKHIKETFTKMHRNGIYKAMGEFDIFINYIEKYLMIGRRK
;
A
#
# COMPACT_ATOMS: atom_id res chain seq x y z
N GLN A 1 17.89 4.52 -6.62
CA GLN A 1 16.66 3.87 -6.09
C GLN A 1 15.95 4.65 -4.98
N GLY A 2 16.58 5.62 -4.28
CA GLY A 2 15.99 6.27 -3.10
C GLY A 2 14.67 7.05 -3.31
N ASN A 3 14.57 7.89 -4.35
CA ASN A 3 13.37 8.73 -4.56
C ASN A 3 12.20 7.94 -5.19
N LEU A 4 12.47 7.14 -6.23
CA LEU A 4 11.44 6.33 -6.90
C LEU A 4 10.87 5.23 -5.99
N GLY A 5 11.69 4.61 -5.13
CA GLY A 5 11.23 3.62 -4.16
C GLY A 5 10.33 4.24 -3.08
N CYS A 6 10.70 5.42 -2.58
CA CYS A 6 9.87 6.19 -1.67
C CYS A 6 8.48 6.49 -2.27
N GLN A 7 8.47 6.96 -3.52
CA GLN A 7 7.24 7.32 -4.23
C GLN A 7 6.35 6.09 -4.46
N ALA A 8 6.93 4.99 -4.96
CA ALA A 8 6.20 3.75 -5.20
C ALA A 8 5.60 3.18 -3.91
N VAL A 9 6.38 3.13 -2.81
CA VAL A 9 5.86 2.63 -1.53
C VAL A 9 4.78 3.56 -0.98
N SER A 10 5.02 4.87 -0.95
CA SER A 10 4.05 5.84 -0.42
C SER A 10 2.73 5.80 -1.19
N GLU A 11 2.80 5.77 -2.52
CA GLU A 11 1.63 5.73 -3.39
C GLU A 11 0.90 4.37 -3.31
N MET A 12 1.62 3.24 -3.13
CA MET A 12 1.00 1.92 -2.91
C MET A 12 0.29 1.85 -1.57
N ILE A 13 0.88 2.40 -0.50
CA ILE A 13 0.20 2.49 0.81
C ILE A 13 -1.11 3.27 0.66
N ALA A 14 -1.06 4.43 0.00
CA ALA A 14 -2.26 5.24 -0.24
C ALA A 14 -3.30 4.47 -1.07
N PHE A 15 -2.89 3.82 -2.14
CA PHE A 15 -3.79 3.01 -2.98
C PHE A 15 -4.48 1.88 -2.19
N TYR A 16 -3.75 1.15 -1.34
CA TYR A 16 -4.36 0.13 -0.48
C TYR A 16 -5.36 0.74 0.52
N MET A 17 -4.99 1.84 1.17
CA MET A 17 -5.81 2.51 2.18
C MET A 17 -7.08 3.15 1.60
N ASP A 18 -6.96 3.79 0.44
CA ASP A 18 -8.03 4.62 -0.12
C ASP A 18 -8.95 3.84 -1.06
N GLU A 19 -8.43 2.79 -1.72
CA GLU A 19 -9.17 2.07 -2.78
C GLU A 19 -9.38 0.59 -2.46
N VAL A 20 -8.30 -0.16 -2.17
CA VAL A 20 -8.39 -1.63 -2.04
C VAL A 20 -9.13 -2.06 -0.77
N LEU A 21 -8.66 -1.63 0.41
CA LEU A 21 -9.22 -2.05 1.70
C LEU A 21 -10.67 -1.58 1.86
N PRO A 22 -11.07 -0.34 1.53
CA PRO A 22 -12.47 0.07 1.58
C PRO A 22 -13.35 -0.74 0.64
N SER A 23 -12.84 -1.10 -0.55
CA SER A 23 -13.58 -1.94 -1.50
C SER A 23 -13.72 -3.38 -1.00
N ALA A 24 -12.67 -3.95 -0.41
CA ALA A 24 -12.69 -5.26 0.21
C ALA A 24 -13.70 -5.32 1.37
N ALA A 25 -13.67 -4.35 2.28
CA ALA A 25 -14.60 -4.25 3.40
C ALA A 25 -16.07 -4.18 2.96
N ARG A 26 -16.37 -3.42 1.90
CA ARG A 26 -17.73 -3.35 1.32
C ARG A 26 -18.15 -4.64 0.60
N SER A 27 -17.20 -5.39 0.06
CA SER A 27 -17.47 -6.60 -0.73
C SER A 27 -17.73 -7.85 0.11
N SER A 28 -17.35 -7.85 1.40
CA SER A 28 -17.43 -9.02 2.27
C SER A 28 -17.73 -8.65 3.73
N ALA A 29 -19.01 -8.72 4.11
CA ALA A 29 -19.45 -8.43 5.48
C ALA A 29 -18.74 -9.26 6.56
N PRO A 30 -18.49 -10.59 6.38
CA PRO A 30 -17.78 -11.38 7.38
C PRO A 30 -16.34 -10.91 7.65
N HIS A 31 -15.70 -10.29 6.65
CA HIS A 31 -14.31 -9.86 6.74
C HIS A 31 -14.16 -8.36 7.02
N GLN A 32 -15.27 -7.63 7.16
CA GLN A 32 -15.25 -6.17 7.31
C GLN A 32 -14.42 -5.73 8.51
N HIS A 33 -14.53 -6.41 9.65
CA HIS A 33 -13.75 -6.10 10.85
C HIS A 33 -12.26 -6.35 10.63
N SER A 34 -11.89 -7.53 10.14
CA SER A 34 -10.50 -7.91 9.89
C SER A 34 -9.81 -7.02 8.85
N VAL A 35 -10.54 -6.61 7.81
CA VAL A 35 -10.04 -5.64 6.81
C VAL A 35 -9.88 -4.25 7.43
N GLY A 36 -10.76 -3.85 8.34
CA GLY A 36 -10.62 -2.61 9.12
C GLY A 36 -9.37 -2.61 10.01
N ASP A 37 -9.16 -3.70 10.75
CA ASP A 37 -7.96 -3.88 11.59
C ASP A 37 -6.68 -3.83 10.76
N LEU A 38 -6.68 -4.48 9.59
CA LEU A 38 -5.56 -4.43 8.65
C LEU A 38 -5.27 -2.99 8.18
N GLY A 39 -6.30 -2.21 7.89
CA GLY A 39 -6.17 -0.79 7.56
C GLY A 39 -5.57 0.04 8.69
N ASN A 40 -5.98 -0.20 9.94
CA ASN A 40 -5.43 0.49 11.11
C ASN A 40 -3.95 0.15 11.34
N LEU A 41 -3.56 -1.10 11.12
CA LEU A 41 -2.16 -1.54 11.20
C LEU A 41 -1.31 -0.88 10.10
N LEU A 42 -1.80 -0.85 8.85
CA LEU A 42 -1.10 -0.21 7.75
C LEU A 42 -0.96 1.32 7.94
N LEU A 43 -2.00 1.97 8.47
CA LEU A 43 -1.96 3.38 8.83
C LEU A 43 -0.91 3.66 9.91
N SER A 44 -0.85 2.81 10.94
CA SER A 44 0.13 2.90 12.01
C SER A 44 1.56 2.73 11.47
N LEU A 45 1.77 1.76 10.57
CA LEU A 45 3.05 1.54 9.89
C LEU A 45 3.45 2.77 9.06
N ARG A 46 2.55 3.31 8.23
CA ARG A 46 2.80 4.55 7.45
C ARG A 46 3.22 5.70 8.35
N ALA A 47 2.53 5.88 9.48
CA ALA A 47 2.82 6.95 10.43
C ALA A 47 4.18 6.78 11.12
N MET A 48 4.58 5.54 11.43
CA MET A 48 5.90 5.21 11.98
C MET A 48 7.01 5.48 10.96
N MET A 49 6.83 5.04 9.71
CA MET A 49 7.77 5.27 8.62
C MET A 49 7.98 6.76 8.34
N ARG A 50 6.91 7.56 8.39
CA ARG A 50 6.95 9.01 8.15
C ARG A 50 7.62 9.77 9.30
N ARG A 51 7.25 9.49 10.56
CA ARG A 51 7.67 10.25 11.74
C ARG A 51 9.03 9.84 12.28
N CYS A 52 9.27 8.54 12.43
CA CYS A 52 10.45 8.04 13.17
C CYS A 52 11.71 7.94 12.30
N HIS A 53 11.55 7.73 11.00
CA HIS A 53 12.70 7.41 10.12
C HIS A 53 12.81 8.30 8.87
N ARG A 54 11.87 9.24 8.68
CA ARG A 54 11.83 10.14 7.50
C ARG A 54 11.94 9.38 6.17
N PHE A 55 11.34 8.19 6.07
CA PHE A 55 11.38 7.39 4.83
C PHE A 55 10.52 7.96 3.70
N PHE A 56 9.57 8.85 4.01
CA PHE A 56 8.69 9.49 3.04
C PHE A 56 8.97 10.98 2.86
N THR A 57 10.20 11.34 2.46
CA THR A 57 10.56 12.73 2.09
C THR A 57 10.31 13.05 0.62
N CYS A 58 9.83 12.09 -0.17
CA CYS A 58 9.54 12.26 -1.60
C CYS A 58 8.17 12.92 -1.86
N GLU A 59 8.05 13.63 -2.98
CA GLU A 59 6.76 14.16 -3.45
C GLU A 59 5.81 13.03 -3.91
N GLU A 60 4.54 13.12 -3.53
CA GLU A 60 3.52 12.06 -3.65
C GLU A 60 3.09 11.71 -5.09
N ARG A 61 3.50 12.48 -6.12
CA ARG A 61 3.01 12.32 -7.49
C ARG A 61 4.01 11.56 -8.37
N SER A 62 3.87 10.24 -8.43
CA SER A 62 4.60 9.40 -9.38
C SER A 62 3.68 8.92 -10.51
N ARG A 63 4.24 8.69 -11.71
CA ARG A 63 3.55 7.96 -12.80
C ARG A 63 3.66 6.44 -12.64
N SER A 64 4.45 5.96 -11.67
CA SER A 64 4.92 4.57 -11.61
C SER A 64 3.79 3.57 -11.32
N MET A 65 2.70 4.02 -10.71
CA MET A 65 1.58 3.16 -10.34
C MET A 65 0.34 3.29 -11.22
N LYS A 66 0.37 4.14 -12.25
CA LYS A 66 -0.78 4.38 -13.13
C LYS A 66 -1.31 3.06 -13.71
N HIS A 67 -0.42 2.20 -14.20
CA HIS A 67 -0.79 0.92 -14.79
C HIS A 67 -1.44 -0.03 -13.76
N ILE A 68 -0.96 -0.04 -12.52
CA ILE A 68 -1.52 -0.89 -11.44
C ILE A 68 -2.95 -0.46 -11.14
N LYS A 69 -3.16 0.85 -10.92
CA LYS A 69 -4.50 1.43 -10.66
C LYS A 69 -5.46 1.16 -11.83
N GLU A 70 -5.02 1.39 -13.06
CA GLU A 70 -5.84 1.10 -14.25
C GLU A 70 -6.19 -0.39 -14.38
N THR A 71 -5.23 -1.28 -14.10
CA THR A 71 -5.47 -2.73 -14.14
C THR A 71 -6.46 -3.15 -13.06
N PHE A 72 -6.29 -2.64 -11.83
CA PHE A 72 -7.23 -2.88 -10.73
C PHE A 72 -8.65 -2.47 -11.11
N THR A 73 -8.82 -1.24 -11.63
CA THR A 73 -10.12 -0.72 -12.07
C THR A 73 -10.74 -1.58 -13.17
N LYS A 74 -9.95 -1.99 -14.17
CA LYS A 74 -10.42 -2.87 -15.27
C LYS A 74 -10.84 -4.26 -14.79
N MET A 75 -10.29 -4.73 -13.67
CA MET A 75 -10.60 -6.06 -13.11
C MET A 75 -11.85 -6.08 -12.21
N HIS A 76 -12.43 -4.93 -11.86
CA HIS A 76 -13.60 -4.82 -10.99
C HIS A 76 -13.44 -5.65 -9.70
N ARG A 77 -14.40 -6.55 -9.38
CA ARG A 77 -14.33 -7.41 -8.18
C ARG A 77 -13.10 -8.32 -8.16
N ASN A 78 -12.63 -8.79 -9.31
CA ASN A 78 -11.42 -9.62 -9.38
C ASN A 78 -10.17 -8.81 -9.01
N GLY A 79 -10.19 -7.49 -9.24
CA GLY A 79 -9.13 -6.58 -8.80
C GLY A 79 -9.00 -6.56 -7.29
N ILE A 80 -10.13 -6.55 -6.57
CA ILE A 80 -10.17 -6.60 -5.10
C ILE A 80 -9.53 -7.90 -4.60
N TYR A 81 -9.99 -9.06 -5.09
CA TYR A 81 -9.45 -10.35 -4.64
C TYR A 81 -7.96 -10.50 -4.95
N LYS A 82 -7.52 -10.06 -6.13
CA LYS A 82 -6.11 -10.10 -6.51
C LYS A 82 -5.27 -9.19 -5.61
N ALA A 83 -5.67 -7.95 -5.41
CA ALA A 83 -4.93 -7.02 -4.57
C ALA A 83 -4.87 -7.48 -3.11
N MET A 84 -5.98 -7.99 -2.56
CA MET A 84 -5.97 -8.57 -1.21
C MET A 84 -5.09 -9.83 -1.12
N GLY A 85 -5.10 -10.67 -2.16
CA GLY A 85 -4.25 -11.86 -2.24
C GLY A 85 -2.75 -11.58 -2.45
N GLU A 86 -2.39 -10.37 -2.89
CA GLU A 86 -1.00 -9.92 -3.06
C GLU A 86 -0.56 -8.93 -1.96
N PHE A 87 -1.33 -8.82 -0.87
CA PHE A 87 -1.03 -7.89 0.21
C PHE A 87 0.28 -8.25 0.93
N ASP A 88 0.56 -9.54 1.12
CA ASP A 88 1.81 -10.05 1.69
C ASP A 88 3.04 -9.70 0.81
N ILE A 89 2.89 -9.81 -0.52
CA ILE A 89 3.91 -9.37 -1.48
C ILE A 89 4.20 -7.88 -1.30
N PHE A 90 3.17 -7.07 -1.08
CA PHE A 90 3.33 -5.65 -0.82
C PHE A 90 4.06 -5.37 0.51
N ILE A 91 3.75 -6.11 1.57
CA ILE A 91 4.49 -6.02 2.84
C ILE A 91 5.98 -6.37 2.64
N ASN A 92 6.28 -7.45 1.90
CA ASN A 92 7.66 -7.82 1.56
C ASN A 92 8.39 -6.72 0.77
N TYR A 93 7.67 -5.98 -0.08
CA TYR A 93 8.23 -4.84 -0.79
C TYR A 93 8.56 -3.67 0.16
N ILE A 94 7.67 -3.35 1.11
CA ILE A 94 7.93 -2.36 2.16
C ILE A 94 9.17 -2.76 2.98
N GLU A 95 9.26 -4.03 3.40
CA GLU A 95 10.40 -4.52 4.17
C GLU A 95 11.72 -4.33 3.40
N LYS A 96 11.77 -4.76 2.14
CA LYS A 96 12.95 -4.56 1.28
C LYS A 96 13.33 -3.09 1.16
N TYR A 97 12.35 -2.20 0.99
CA TYR A 97 12.59 -0.76 0.93
C TYR A 97 13.18 -0.22 2.25
N LEU A 98 12.63 -0.64 3.39
CA LEU A 98 13.14 -0.25 4.71
C LEU A 98 14.57 -0.75 4.95
N MET A 99 14.90 -1.96 4.51
CA MET A 99 16.24 -2.54 4.65
C MET A 99 17.30 -1.79 3.82
N ILE A 100 16.93 -1.23 2.67
CA ILE A 100 17.82 -0.36 1.88
C ILE A 100 18.14 0.93 2.66
N GLY A 101 17.15 1.47 3.38
CA GLY A 101 17.29 2.68 4.17
C GLY A 101 18.15 2.54 5.43
N ARG A 102 18.32 1.33 5.97
CA ARG A 102 19.14 1.05 7.16
C ARG A 102 20.64 0.83 6.88
N ARG A 103 21.03 0.62 5.62
CA ARG A 103 22.43 0.38 5.21
C ARG A 103 23.22 1.68 4.93
N LYS A 104 22.72 2.83 5.38
CA LYS A 104 23.41 4.12 5.33
C LYS A 104 23.75 4.58 6.74
#